data_AF-A0A8E2EFR3-F1
#
_entry.id   AF-A0A8E2EFR3-F1
#
_cell.length_a   1.000
_cell.length_b   1.000
_cell.length_c   1.000
_cell.angle_alpha   90.00
_cell.angle_beta   90.00
_cell.angle_gamma   90.00
#
_symmetry.space_group_name_H-M   'P 1'
#
loop_
_entity.id
_entity.type
_entity.pdbx_description
1 polymer ?
#
loop_
_entity_poly.entity_id
_entity_poly.type
_entity_poly.pdbx_seq_one_letter_code
_entity_poly.pdbx_strand_id
1 'polypeptide(L)'
;LEFESTLRYVDIPVPDLALEYCRQCKNGSREEVKVILDWLSKKKNVRKIVDVRVQDSLYRPHSEEIIELALRRFNIDILDWKRTDLSVDCILEAAPDVQEIHLYSSGNWAPLGHWAGPEGVGRLKNVRTLSLIRIHNFYVLRMVTN
;
A
#
# COMPACT_ATOMS: atom_id res chain seq x y z
N LEU A 1 26.95 -3.78 0.75
CA LEU A 1 25.66 -4.36 0.32
C LEU A 1 25.36 -3.87 -1.08
N GLU A 2 25.60 -4.74 -2.06
CA GLU A 2 25.16 -4.62 -3.44
C GLU A 2 23.82 -5.34 -3.57
N PHE A 3 22.94 -4.85 -4.44
CA PHE A 3 21.64 -5.47 -4.71
C PHE A 3 21.56 -5.76 -6.19
N GLU A 4 20.87 -6.85 -6.53
CA GLU A 4 20.46 -7.09 -7.91
C GLU A 4 19.44 -6.04 -8.35
N SER A 5 19.30 -5.87 -9.67
CA SER A 5 18.29 -4.98 -10.25
C SER A 5 16.85 -5.47 -9.99
N THR A 6 16.69 -6.74 -9.62
CA THR A 6 15.41 -7.35 -9.25
C THR A 6 15.47 -7.83 -7.82
N LEU A 7 14.50 -7.43 -7.01
CA LEU A 7 14.28 -8.02 -5.69
C LEU A 7 13.10 -8.97 -5.75
N ARG A 8 13.28 -10.14 -5.15
CA ARG A 8 12.18 -11.10 -5.02
C ARG A 8 11.13 -10.65 -4.02
N TYR A 9 11.54 -9.97 -2.95
CA TYR A 9 10.67 -9.65 -1.83
C TYR A 9 11.13 -8.36 -1.14
N VAL A 10 10.18 -7.47 -0.85
CA VAL A 10 10.37 -6.29 -0.01
C VAL A 10 9.20 -6.22 0.97
N ASP A 11 9.51 -6.23 2.27
CA ASP A 11 8.51 -6.17 3.34
C ASP A 11 8.85 -5.04 4.30
N ILE A 12 7.91 -4.11 4.42
CA ILE A 12 8.07 -2.90 5.23
C ILE A 12 6.99 -2.91 6.31
N PRO A 13 7.33 -3.35 7.54
CA PRO A 13 6.42 -3.28 8.66
C PRO A 13 6.34 -1.82 9.14
N VAL A 14 5.20 -1.16 8.95
CA VAL A 14 4.96 0.16 9.57
C VAL A 14 4.17 -0.06 10.86
N PRO A 15 4.71 0.31 12.03
CA PRO A 15 4.00 0.11 13.27
C PRO A 15 2.71 0.94 13.31
N ASP A 16 1.62 0.32 13.75
CA ASP A 16 0.40 1.05 14.12
C ASP A 16 0.71 1.87 15.37
N LEU A 17 0.90 3.17 15.17
CA LEU A 17 0.96 4.11 16.27
C LEU A 17 -0.45 4.22 16.87
N ALA A 18 -0.58 4.09 18.19
CA ALA A 18 -1.88 4.23 18.83
C ALA A 18 -2.51 5.60 18.51
N LEU A 19 -3.85 5.66 18.42
CA LEU A 19 -4.62 6.87 18.12
C LEU A 19 -4.19 8.11 18.92
N GLU A 20 -3.78 7.90 20.18
CA GLU A 20 -3.27 8.92 21.09
C GLU A 20 -1.99 9.61 20.57
N TYR A 21 -1.10 8.88 19.91
CA TYR A 21 0.10 9.43 19.26
C TYR A 21 -0.24 10.07 17.91
N CYS A 22 -1.18 9.53 17.14
CA CYS A 22 -1.59 10.12 15.86
C CYS A 22 -2.09 11.56 16.00
N ARG A 23 -2.79 11.89 17.10
CA ARG A 23 -3.26 13.26 17.41
C ARG A 23 -2.13 14.25 17.67
N GLN A 24 -0.98 13.77 18.14
CA GLN A 24 0.21 14.58 18.41
C GLN A 24 1.11 14.71 17.19
N CYS A 25 1.03 13.76 16.25
CA CYS A 25 1.79 13.86 15.02
C CYS A 25 1.18 14.95 14.12
N LYS A 26 1.83 16.11 14.09
CA LYS A 26 1.49 17.23 13.20
C LYS A 26 1.28 16.75 11.75
N ASN A 27 0.35 17.41 11.07
CA ASN A 27 -0.26 17.22 9.73
C ASN A 27 0.65 16.86 8.52
N GLY A 28 1.81 16.23 8.69
CA GLY A 28 2.66 15.77 7.59
C GLY A 28 2.14 14.51 6.90
N SER A 29 2.40 14.38 5.60
CA SER A 29 2.38 13.11 4.89
C SER A 29 3.34 12.13 5.56
N ARG A 30 2.95 10.85 5.65
CA ARG A 30 3.90 9.78 5.96
C ARG A 30 4.72 9.49 4.71
N GLU A 31 6.03 9.36 4.85
CA GLU A 31 6.95 9.22 3.72
C GLU A 31 8.03 8.15 3.94
N GLU A 32 8.03 7.49 5.10
CA GLU A 32 9.05 6.51 5.49
C GLU A 32 9.20 5.39 4.46
N VAL A 33 8.10 4.84 3.95
CA VAL A 33 8.10 3.80 2.91
C VAL A 33 8.69 4.34 1.61
N LYS A 34 8.28 5.55 1.22
CA LYS A 34 8.81 6.22 0.02
C LYS A 34 10.31 6.46 0.12
N VAL A 35 10.83 6.85 1.29
CA VAL A 35 12.27 7.06 1.50
C VAL A 35 13.05 5.76 1.29
N ILE A 36 12.55 4.64 1.83
CA ILE A 36 13.17 3.31 1.66
C ILE A 36 13.17 2.90 0.19
N LEU A 37 12.03 3.02 -0.49
CA LEU A 37 11.89 2.65 -1.90
C LEU A 37 12.67 3.60 -2.83
N ASP A 38 12.73 4.89 -2.52
CA ASP A 38 13.61 5.84 -3.23
C ASP A 38 15.08 5.45 -3.09
N TRP A 39 15.51 4.99 -1.92
CA TRP A 39 16.87 4.51 -1.72
C TRP A 39 17.16 3.25 -2.55
N LEU A 40 16.25 2.26 -2.57
CA LEU A 40 16.39 1.06 -3.40
C LEU A 40 16.54 1.41 -4.89
N SER A 41 15.68 2.30 -5.40
CA SER A 41 15.73 2.68 -6.82
C SER A 41 16.93 3.55 -7.17
N LYS A 42 17.19 4.61 -6.39
CA LYS A 42 18.18 5.65 -6.73
C LYS A 42 19.60 5.30 -6.31
N LYS A 43 19.77 4.56 -5.20
CA LYS A 43 21.10 4.24 -4.66
C LYS A 43 21.50 2.80 -4.93
N LYS A 44 20.53 1.89 -5.04
CA LYS A 44 20.79 0.46 -5.29
C LYS A 44 20.42 -0.02 -6.68
N ASN A 45 19.91 0.86 -7.54
CA ASN A 45 19.55 0.56 -8.94
C ASN A 45 18.56 -0.61 -9.06
N VAL A 46 17.72 -0.82 -8.04
CA VAL A 46 16.61 -1.79 -8.10
C VAL A 46 15.55 -1.21 -9.05
N ARG A 47 15.11 -2.03 -10.00
CA ARG A 47 14.13 -1.69 -11.05
C ARG A 47 12.88 -2.56 -11.00
N LYS A 48 12.99 -3.76 -10.44
CA LYS A 48 11.87 -4.70 -10.31
C LYS A 48 11.76 -5.20 -8.89
N ILE A 49 10.53 -5.29 -8.40
CA ILE A 49 10.20 -5.95 -7.14
C ILE A 49 9.10 -6.96 -7.46
N VAL A 50 9.36 -8.25 -7.22
CA VAL A 50 8.35 -9.28 -7.51
C VAL A 50 7.19 -9.17 -6.53
N ASP A 51 7.47 -9.02 -5.24
CA ASP A 51 6.45 -8.93 -4.18
C ASP A 51 6.82 -7.79 -3.22
N VAL A 52 5.96 -6.77 -3.17
CA VAL A 52 6.07 -5.65 -2.24
C VAL A 52 4.93 -5.69 -1.23
N ARG A 53 5.30 -5.77 0.05
CA ARG A 53 4.38 -5.79 1.18
C ARG A 53 4.62 -4.60 2.09
N VAL A 54 3.56 -3.88 2.41
CA VAL A 54 3.59 -2.76 3.34
C VAL A 54 2.49 -2.95 4.35
N GLN A 55 2.86 -3.16 5.62
CA GLN A 55 1.90 -3.14 6.72
C GLN A 55 1.59 -1.68 7.04
N ASP A 56 0.73 -1.04 6.25
CA ASP A 56 0.36 0.36 6.42
C ASP A 56 -0.45 0.56 7.72
N SER A 57 -0.51 1.79 8.22
CA SER A 57 -1.24 2.06 9.46
C SER A 57 -2.72 2.23 9.22
N LEU A 58 -3.53 1.64 10.11
CA LEU A 58 -4.98 1.79 10.09
C LEU A 58 -5.44 3.19 10.55
N TYR A 59 -4.64 3.84 11.40
CA TYR A 59 -4.99 5.14 11.99
C TYR A 59 -4.43 6.32 11.22
N ARG A 60 -3.31 6.11 10.53
CA ARG A 60 -2.65 7.13 9.72
C ARG A 60 -2.04 6.50 8.47
N PRO A 61 -2.85 6.03 7.51
CA PRO A 61 -2.34 5.40 6.30
C PRO A 61 -1.51 6.38 5.46
N HIS A 62 -0.64 5.87 4.60
CA HIS A 62 0.00 6.69 3.58
C HIS A 62 -1.05 7.23 2.60
N SER A 63 -0.86 8.44 2.07
CA SER A 63 -1.75 8.99 1.03
C SER A 63 -1.48 8.35 -0.34
N GLU A 64 -2.42 8.46 -1.29
CA GLU A 64 -2.28 7.78 -2.60
C GLU A 64 -1.12 8.37 -3.39
N GLU A 65 -0.96 9.69 -3.29
CA GLU A 65 0.12 10.43 -3.91
C GLU A 65 1.49 9.91 -3.43
N ILE A 66 1.62 9.56 -2.14
CA ILE A 66 2.86 8.97 -1.63
C ILE A 66 3.06 7.54 -2.13
N ILE A 67 2.00 6.73 -2.18
CA ILE A 67 2.07 5.35 -2.69
C ILE A 67 2.51 5.36 -4.17
N GLU A 68 1.88 6.20 -4.99
CA GLU A 68 2.23 6.41 -6.39
C GLU A 68 3.70 6.83 -6.54
N LEU A 69 4.12 7.86 -5.81
CA LEU A 69 5.50 8.34 -5.88
C LEU A 69 6.52 7.29 -5.42
N ALA A 70 6.15 6.42 -4.48
CA ALA A 70 7.00 5.38 -3.93
C ALA A 70 7.16 4.19 -4.90
N LEU A 71 6.08 3.79 -5.58
CA LEU A 71 6.04 2.58 -6.39
C LEU A 71 6.37 2.80 -7.88
N ARG A 72 6.06 3.98 -8.45
CA ARG A 72 6.19 4.27 -9.91
C ARG A 72 7.57 4.05 -10.54
N ARG A 73 8.61 3.84 -9.74
CA ARG A 73 9.99 3.58 -10.19
C ARG A 73 10.29 2.09 -10.39
N PHE A 74 9.35 1.23 -10.02
CA PHE A 74 9.51 -0.22 -10.05
C PHE A 74 8.52 -0.86 -11.00
N ASN A 75 8.96 -1.90 -11.69
CA ASN A 75 8.07 -2.92 -12.21
C ASN A 75 7.69 -3.84 -11.03
N ILE A 76 6.40 -3.96 -10.73
CA ILE A 76 5.88 -4.70 -9.57
C ILE A 76 4.99 -5.82 -10.09
N ASP A 77 5.24 -7.07 -9.67
CA ASP A 77 4.37 -8.19 -10.05
C ASP A 77 3.22 -8.39 -9.04
N ILE A 78 3.50 -8.27 -7.73
CA ILE A 78 2.55 -8.48 -6.63
C ILE A 78 2.58 -7.26 -5.70
N LEU A 79 1.40 -6.66 -5.47
CA LEU A 79 1.22 -5.52 -4.60
C LEU A 79 0.31 -5.87 -3.42
N ASP A 80 0.88 -5.90 -2.22
CA ASP A 80 0.19 -6.07 -0.94
C ASP A 80 0.44 -4.85 -0.04
N TRP A 81 -0.25 -3.74 -0.34
CA TRP A 81 -0.20 -2.54 0.49
C TRP A 81 -1.42 -2.50 1.40
N LYS A 82 -1.22 -2.71 2.71
CA LYS A 82 -2.27 -2.85 3.72
C LYS A 82 -2.94 -1.52 4.11
N ARG A 83 -3.36 -0.75 3.12
CA ARG A 83 -4.14 0.46 3.26
C ARG A 83 -5.59 0.15 2.90
N THR A 84 -6.50 0.54 3.78
CA THR A 84 -7.94 0.44 3.49
C THR A 84 -8.34 1.35 2.34
N ASP A 85 -9.23 0.85 1.49
CA ASP A 85 -9.99 1.62 0.51
C ASP A 85 -9.11 2.32 -0.55
N LEU A 86 -7.98 1.69 -0.92
CA LEU A 86 -7.10 2.15 -1.99
C LEU A 86 -7.85 2.18 -3.33
N SER A 87 -7.72 3.26 -4.08
CA SER A 87 -8.37 3.45 -5.38
C SER A 87 -7.67 2.67 -6.49
N VAL A 88 -8.43 2.34 -7.55
CA VAL A 88 -7.86 1.74 -8.77
C VAL A 88 -6.95 2.73 -9.52
N ASP A 89 -7.26 4.02 -9.47
CA ASP A 89 -6.46 5.08 -10.11
C ASP A 89 -5.06 5.14 -9.50
N CYS A 90 -4.96 5.05 -8.16
CA CYS A 90 -3.68 4.96 -7.48
C CYS A 90 -2.86 3.77 -7.99
N ILE A 91 -3.45 2.59 -8.13
CA ILE A 91 -2.75 1.39 -8.63
C ILE A 91 -2.29 1.58 -10.09
N LEU A 92 -3.13 2.18 -10.94
CA LEU A 92 -2.82 2.42 -12.35
C LEU A 92 -1.60 3.34 -12.51
N GLU A 93 -1.49 4.37 -11.68
CA GLU A 93 -0.35 5.30 -11.69
C GLU A 93 0.87 4.71 -10.98
N ALA A 94 0.66 3.97 -9.89
CA ALA A 94 1.73 3.43 -9.05
C ALA A 94 2.41 2.18 -9.64
N ALA A 95 1.62 1.27 -10.22
CA ALA A 95 2.03 -0.07 -10.62
C ALA A 95 1.17 -0.61 -11.80
N PRO A 96 1.23 0.02 -13.00
CA PRO A 96 0.36 -0.32 -14.13
C PRO A 96 0.51 -1.77 -14.64
N ASP A 97 1.68 -2.38 -14.41
CA ASP A 97 2.01 -3.73 -14.87
C ASP A 97 1.76 -4.83 -13.81
N VAL A 98 1.13 -4.48 -12.70
CA VAL A 98 0.85 -5.42 -11.60
C VAL A 98 0.00 -6.60 -12.06
N GLN A 99 0.33 -7.78 -11.53
CA GLN A 99 -0.33 -9.04 -11.87
C GLN A 99 -1.23 -9.54 -10.74
N GLU A 100 -0.86 -9.25 -9.50
CA GLU A 100 -1.61 -9.63 -8.30
C GLU A 100 -1.73 -8.45 -7.33
N ILE A 101 -2.95 -8.20 -6.86
CA ILE A 101 -3.27 -7.10 -5.95
C ILE A 101 -4.03 -7.64 -4.74
N HIS A 102 -3.63 -7.22 -3.55
CA HIS A 102 -4.38 -7.41 -2.30
C HIS A 102 -5.02 -6.09 -1.87
N LEU A 103 -6.34 -6.00 -2.03
CA LEU A 103 -7.13 -4.85 -1.61
C LEU A 103 -7.70 -5.05 -0.22
N TYR A 104 -7.54 -4.04 0.63
CA TYR A 104 -8.11 -4.04 1.97
C TYR A 104 -9.33 -3.13 2.02
N SER A 105 -10.46 -3.64 2.50
CA SER A 105 -11.69 -2.85 2.60
C SER A 105 -12.05 -2.54 4.04
N SER A 106 -12.39 -1.28 4.30
CA SER A 106 -13.03 -0.85 5.56
C SER A 106 -14.51 -1.23 5.65
N GLY A 107 -15.10 -1.71 4.54
CA GLY A 107 -16.54 -1.83 4.35
C GLY A 107 -17.18 -0.64 3.63
N ASN A 108 -16.42 0.39 3.26
CA ASN A 108 -16.90 1.47 2.41
C ASN A 108 -17.22 0.96 1.00
N TRP A 109 -18.46 1.16 0.55
CA TRP A 109 -18.91 0.67 -0.75
C TRP A 109 -18.47 1.54 -1.92
N ALA A 110 -18.16 2.83 -1.71
CA ALA A 110 -17.82 3.72 -2.82
C ALA A 110 -16.54 3.30 -3.58
N PRO A 111 -15.40 3.02 -2.90
CA PRO A 111 -14.21 2.49 -3.55
C PRO A 111 -14.47 1.12 -4.21
N LEU A 112 -15.18 0.22 -3.52
CA LEU A 112 -15.49 -1.12 -4.05
C LEU A 112 -16.37 -1.05 -5.31
N GLY A 113 -17.37 -0.17 -5.31
CA GLY A 113 -18.22 0.07 -6.46
C GLY A 113 -17.42 0.64 -7.63
N HIS A 114 -16.44 1.51 -7.38
CA HIS A 114 -15.55 2.01 -8.42
C HIS A 114 -14.67 0.90 -9.00
N TRP A 115 -14.07 0.06 -8.13
CA TRP A 115 -13.30 -1.12 -8.54
C TRP A 115 -14.09 -2.11 -9.40
N ALA A 116 -15.38 -2.31 -9.08
CA ALA A 116 -16.28 -3.19 -9.83
C ALA A 116 -16.91 -2.53 -11.08
N GLY A 117 -16.74 -1.22 -11.22
CA GLY A 117 -17.33 -0.44 -12.32
C GLY A 117 -16.56 -0.56 -13.64
N PRO A 118 -17.07 0.06 -14.72
CA PRO A 118 -16.42 0.08 -16.03
C PRO A 118 -15.00 0.67 -16.01
N GLU A 119 -14.79 1.68 -15.16
CA GLU A 119 -13.49 2.35 -14.96
C GLU A 119 -12.67 1.74 -13.80
N GLY A 120 -13.04 0.52 -13.38
CA GLY A 120 -12.43 -0.22 -12.30
C GLY A 120 -11.28 -1.14 -12.77
N VAL A 121 -11.27 -2.37 -12.25
CA VAL A 121 -10.20 -3.35 -12.46
C VAL A 121 -9.90 -3.64 -13.95
N GLY A 122 -10.88 -3.48 -14.84
CA GLY A 122 -10.70 -3.71 -16.29
C GLY A 122 -9.65 -2.83 -16.95
N ARG A 123 -9.25 -1.71 -16.32
CA ARG A 123 -8.15 -0.85 -16.79
C ARG A 123 -6.76 -1.45 -16.52
N LEU A 124 -6.64 -2.35 -15.55
CA LEU A 124 -5.39 -3.01 -15.15
C LEU A 124 -5.15 -4.25 -16.01
N LYS A 125 -4.54 -4.06 -17.19
CA LYS A 125 -4.47 -5.07 -18.27
C LYS A 125 -3.74 -6.37 -17.91
N ASN A 126 -2.83 -6.32 -16.93
CA ASN A 126 -1.98 -7.44 -16.55
C ASN A 126 -2.45 -8.16 -15.28
N VAL A 127 -3.49 -7.64 -14.61
CA VAL A 127 -4.02 -8.24 -13.38
C VAL A 127 -4.70 -9.56 -13.69
N ARG A 128 -4.20 -10.62 -13.05
CA ARG A 128 -4.74 -11.99 -13.11
C ARG A 128 -5.34 -12.44 -11.79
N THR A 129 -4.91 -11.82 -10.68
CA THR A 129 -5.37 -12.15 -9.33
C THR A 129 -5.73 -10.87 -8.59
N LEU A 130 -6.95 -10.81 -8.06
CA LEU A 130 -7.40 -9.74 -7.18
C LEU A 130 -7.97 -10.35 -5.91
N SER A 131 -7.32 -10.09 -4.78
CA SER A 131 -7.78 -10.53 -3.45
C SER A 131 -8.45 -9.36 -2.74
N LEU A 132 -9.71 -9.53 -2.33
CA LEU A 132 -10.41 -8.56 -1.49
C LEU A 132 -10.44 -9.04 -0.03
N ILE A 133 -9.77 -8.30 0.85
CA ILE A 133 -9.60 -8.63 2.26
C ILE A 133 -10.39 -7.62 3.09
N ARG A 134 -11.41 -8.08 3.79
CA ARG A 134 -12.17 -7.23 4.71
C ARG A 134 -11.48 -7.15 6.06
N ILE A 135 -11.09 -5.95 6.47
CA ILE A 135 -10.52 -5.73 7.81
C ILE A 135 -11.67 -5.69 8.82
N HIS A 136 -11.82 -6.77 9.58
CA HIS A 136 -12.71 -6.82 10.74
C HIS A 136 -11.89 -6.51 11.98
N ASN A 137 -11.76 -5.24 12.38
CA ASN A 137 -11.37 -4.83 13.74
C ASN A 137 -11.45 -3.30 13.90
N PHE A 138 -12.59 -2.79 14.40
CA PHE A 138 -12.72 -1.42 14.93
C PHE A 138 -12.87 -1.40 16.46
N TYR A 139 -12.41 -2.43 17.18
CA TYR A 139 -12.45 -2.44 18.65
C TYR A 139 -11.08 -2.75 19.23
N VAL A 140 -10.33 -1.69 19.56
CA VAL A 140 -9.38 -1.77 20.68
C VAL A 140 -10.20 -1.55 21.96
N LEU A 141 -10.76 -2.62 22.52
CA LEU A 141 -11.25 -2.61 23.89
C LEU A 141 -10.03 -2.61 24.82
N ARG A 142 -9.53 -1.41 25.18
CA ARG A 142 -8.67 -1.25 26.36
C ARG A 142 -9.57 -1.31 27.59
N MET A 143 -9.71 -2.49 28.20
CA MET A 143 -10.11 -2.55 29.60
C MET A 143 -8.86 -2.24 30.45
N VAL A 144 -8.83 -1.05 31.03
CA VAL A 144 -7.91 -0.72 32.12
C VAL A 144 -8.64 -1.13 33.40
N THR A 145 -8.17 -2.18 34.06
CA THR A 145 -8.62 -2.53 35.40
C THR A 145 -7.69 -1.87 36.41
N ASN A 146 -8.27 -1.17 37.39
CA ASN A 146 -7.58 -0.65 38.58
C ASN A 146 -7.08 -1.78 39.48
#